data_AF-A0A0J1LDG8-F1
#
_entry.id   AF-A0A0J1LDG8-F1
#
_cell.length_a   1.000
_cell.length_b   1.000
_cell.length_c   1.000
_cell.angle_alpha   90.00
_cell.angle_beta   90.00
_cell.angle_gamma   90.00
#
_symmetry.space_group_name_H-M   'P 1'
#
loop_
_entity.id
_entity.type
_entity.pdbx_description
1 polymer ?
#
loop_
_entity_poly.entity_id
_entity_poly.type
_entity_poly.pdbx_seq_one_letter_code
_entity_poly.pdbx_strand_id
1 'polypeptide(L)'
;MFLIGFLLKYITEQVYLSSGTLLLAIAGIILSCKGLKKKKLSPVVQISRILLCLVLPIENFLMYLGNFDGNAADGFEFIPFSDGQKLRIACQVFFIFIPEIFQGISKRINVGTIKWLLWIYPVGIIVFHLLLPL
;
A
#
# COMPACT_ATOMS: atom_id res chain seq x y z
N MET A 1 11.85 10.03 21.98
CA MET A 1 13.24 9.64 21.60
C MET A 1 13.29 8.26 20.96
N PHE A 2 12.60 7.26 21.54
CA PHE A 2 12.54 5.89 21.03
C PHE A 2 11.99 5.78 19.58
N LEU A 3 10.79 6.30 19.31
CA LEU A 3 10.14 6.25 17.98
C LEU A 3 10.95 6.89 16.83
N ILE A 4 11.66 7.99 17.11
CA ILE A 4 12.53 8.67 16.13
C ILE A 4 13.74 7.79 15.80
N GLY A 5 14.31 7.10 16.80
CA GLY A 5 15.37 6.11 16.59
C GLY A 5 14.92 4.94 15.72
N PHE A 6 13.70 4.43 15.93
CA PHE A 6 13.13 3.39 15.06
C PHE A 6 12.84 3.89 13.65
N LEU A 7 12.35 5.12 13.50
CA LEU A 7 12.16 5.71 12.18
C LEU A 7 13.48 5.84 11.42
N LEU A 8 14.55 6.28 12.10
CA LEU A 8 15.89 6.35 11.51
C LEU A 8 16.39 4.95 11.12
N LYS A 9 16.29 3.96 12.03
CA LYS A 9 16.64 2.56 11.73
C LYS A 9 15.83 1.97 10.58
N TYR A 10 14.53 2.24 10.53
CA TYR A 10 13.66 1.81 9.45
C TYR A 10 14.13 2.35 8.09
N ILE A 11 14.51 3.62 8.04
CA ILE A 11 15.02 4.25 6.82
C ILE A 11 16.38 3.67 6.42
N THR A 12 17.26 3.37 7.38
CA THR A 12 18.64 2.92 7.09
C THR A 12 18.79 1.41 6.91
N GLU A 13 18.10 0.59 7.69
CA GLU A 13 18.24 -0.87 7.71
C GLU A 13 17.21 -1.54 6.78
N GLN A 14 16.02 -0.97 6.64
CA GLN A 14 14.94 -1.49 5.78
C GLN A 14 14.74 -0.59 4.56
N VAL A 15 15.82 -0.25 3.86
CA VAL A 15 15.81 0.66 2.69
C VAL A 15 14.78 0.22 1.65
N TYR A 16 14.68 -1.07 1.34
CA TYR A 16 13.73 -1.58 0.35
C TYR A 16 12.28 -1.39 0.79
N LEU A 17 11.98 -1.63 2.07
CA LEU A 17 10.62 -1.43 2.59
C LEU A 17 10.31 0.06 2.71
N SER A 18 11.22 0.87 3.23
CA SER A 18 11.03 2.31 3.41
C SER A 18 10.97 3.07 2.08
N SER A 19 12.05 3.06 1.31
CA SER A 19 12.15 3.79 0.04
C SER A 19 11.26 3.19 -1.04
N GLY A 20 11.14 1.86 -1.10
CA GLY A 20 10.27 1.16 -2.05
C GLY A 20 8.80 1.51 -1.82
N THR A 21 8.33 1.50 -0.57
CA THR A 21 6.95 1.89 -0.24
C THR A 21 6.68 3.35 -0.58
N LEU A 22 7.64 4.24 -0.29
CA LEU A 22 7.50 5.66 -0.63
C LEU A 22 7.41 5.88 -2.14
N LEU A 23 8.26 5.21 -2.92
CA LEU A 23 8.23 5.26 -4.39
C LEU A 23 6.90 4.72 -4.93
N LEU A 24 6.41 3.60 -4.40
CA LEU A 24 5.12 3.00 -4.76
C LEU A 24 3.96 3.95 -4.45
N ALA A 25 3.95 4.58 -3.27
CA ALA A 25 2.96 5.56 -2.88
C ALA A 25 2.94 6.76 -3.84
N ILE A 26 4.12 7.33 -4.14
CA ILE A 26 4.25 8.45 -5.09
C ILE A 26 3.75 8.04 -6.48
N ALA A 27 4.16 6.86 -6.98
CA ALA A 27 3.73 6.36 -8.27
C ALA A 27 2.20 6.19 -8.33
N GLY A 28 1.58 5.59 -7.30
CA GLY A 28 0.14 5.42 -7.19
C GLY A 28 -0.63 6.74 -7.14
N ILE A 29 -0.10 7.75 -6.44
CA ILE A 29 -0.68 9.10 -6.42
C ILE A 29 -0.60 9.74 -7.81
N ILE A 30 0.56 9.67 -8.49
CA ILE A 30 0.74 10.21 -9.84
C ILE A 30 -0.23 9.56 -10.83
N LEU A 31 -0.36 8.23 -10.79
CA LEU A 31 -1.32 7.49 -11.61
C LEU A 31 -2.75 7.96 -11.32
N SER A 32 -3.07 8.20 -10.04
CA SER A 32 -4.40 8.65 -9.63
C SER A 32 -4.75 10.04 -10.16
N CYS A 33 -3.83 10.98 -9.99
CA CYS A 33 -3.97 12.34 -10.52
C CYS A 33 -4.12 12.35 -12.04
N LYS A 34 -3.34 11.53 -12.77
CA LYS A 34 -3.48 11.36 -14.22
C LYS A 34 -4.84 10.77 -14.60
N GLY A 35 -5.33 9.80 -13.83
CA GLY A 35 -6.64 9.17 -14.01
C GLY A 35 -7.80 10.15 -13.85
N LEU A 36 -7.76 10.98 -12.80
CA LEU A 36 -8.72 12.05 -12.53
C LEU A 36 -8.76 13.07 -13.67
N LYS A 37 -7.60 13.59 -14.09
CA LYS A 37 -7.52 14.58 -15.17
C LYS A 37 -8.10 14.08 -16.50
N LYS A 38 -7.87 12.81 -16.82
CA LYS A 38 -8.32 12.21 -18.09
C LYS A 38 -9.75 11.66 -18.04
N LYS A 39 -10.48 11.82 -16.93
CA LYS A 39 -11.83 11.24 -16.68
C LYS A 39 -11.94 9.76 -17.10
N LYS A 40 -10.84 9.04 -16.94
CA LYS A 40 -10.60 7.72 -17.54
C LYS A 40 -11.19 6.56 -16.73
N LEU A 41 -11.39 6.81 -15.46
CA LEU A 41 -11.83 5.89 -14.40
C LEU A 41 -12.65 6.73 -13.41
N SER A 42 -13.52 6.07 -12.64
CA SER A 42 -14.35 6.78 -11.66
C SER A 42 -13.50 7.57 -10.66
N PRO A 43 -13.88 8.81 -10.31
CA PRO A 43 -13.20 9.58 -9.28
C PRO A 43 -13.04 8.84 -7.95
N VAL A 44 -14.04 8.03 -7.57
CA VAL A 44 -14.00 7.24 -6.33
C VAL A 44 -12.82 6.27 -6.33
N VAL A 45 -12.59 5.53 -7.42
CA VAL A 45 -11.45 4.60 -7.53
C VAL A 45 -10.12 5.34 -7.35
N GLN A 46 -10.00 6.53 -7.94
CA GLN A 46 -8.78 7.32 -7.85
C GLN A 46 -8.57 7.90 -6.44
N ILE A 47 -9.63 8.40 -5.81
CA ILE A 47 -9.58 8.91 -4.43
C ILE A 47 -9.24 7.77 -3.46
N SER A 48 -9.89 6.61 -3.58
CA SER A 48 -9.59 5.44 -2.76
C SER A 48 -8.14 4.99 -2.90
N ARG A 49 -7.58 5.05 -4.11
CA ARG A 49 -6.16 4.74 -4.32
C ARG A 49 -5.23 5.77 -3.70
N ILE A 50 -5.55 7.06 -3.79
CA ILE A 50 -4.76 8.11 -3.12
C ILE A 50 -4.75 7.87 -1.61
N LEU A 51 -5.91 7.59 -1.01
CA LEU A 51 -6.02 7.28 0.41
C LEU A 51 -5.18 6.06 0.78
N LEU A 52 -5.28 4.97 0.01
CA LEU A 52 -4.41 3.80 0.17
C LEU A 52 -2.94 4.21 0.17
N CYS A 53 -2.48 4.91 -0.88
CA CYS A 53 -1.08 5.30 -1.05
C CYS A 53 -0.55 6.18 0.09
N LEU A 54 -1.40 6.99 0.72
CA LEU A 54 -1.03 7.82 1.88
C LEU A 54 -0.86 6.98 3.15
N VAL A 55 -1.64 5.89 3.28
CA VAL A 55 -1.64 5.01 4.45
C VAL A 55 -0.48 3.99 4.38
N LEU A 56 -0.07 3.54 3.20
CA LEU A 56 0.98 2.52 3.03
C LEU A 56 2.30 2.78 3.77
N PRO A 57 2.92 3.98 3.72
CA PRO A 57 4.18 4.23 4.41
C PRO A 57 4.03 4.13 5.93
N ILE A 58 2.85 4.51 6.44
CA ILE A 58 2.53 4.46 7.86
C ILE A 58 2.35 2.99 8.28
N GLU A 59 1.57 2.22 7.53
CA GLU A 59 1.38 0.79 7.82
C GLU A 59 2.68 0.01 7.81
N ASN A 60 3.54 0.22 6.80
CA ASN A 60 4.79 -0.53 6.68
C ASN A 60 5.79 -0.14 7.78
N PHE A 61 5.72 1.09 8.27
CA PHE A 61 6.46 1.51 9.46
C PHE A 61 5.92 0.87 10.74
N LEU A 62 4.59 0.80 10.91
CA LEU A 62 3.96 0.15 12.06
C LEU A 62 4.25 -1.36 12.09
N MET A 63 4.21 -2.02 10.93
CA MET A 63 4.58 -3.42 10.76
C MET A 63 6.05 -3.65 11.12
N TYR A 64 6.96 -2.77 10.68
CA TYR A 64 8.36 -2.83 11.10
C TYR A 64 8.52 -2.67 12.62
N LEU A 65 7.78 -1.76 13.25
CA LEU A 65 7.78 -1.60 14.71
C LEU A 65 7.25 -2.84 15.45
N GLY A 66 6.20 -3.48 14.94
CA GLY A 66 5.60 -4.68 15.53
C GLY A 66 6.50 -5.92 15.47
N ASN A 67 7.56 -5.86 14.66
CA ASN A 67 8.52 -6.94 14.46
C ASN A 67 9.78 -6.80 15.31
N PHE A 68 9.78 -5.94 16.33
CA PHE A 68 10.83 -5.96 17.35
C PHE A 68 10.36 -6.69 18.60
N ASP A 69 11.19 -7.61 19.06
CA ASP A 69 11.01 -8.31 20.32
C ASP A 69 12.17 -8.00 21.28
N GLY A 70 11.91 -8.12 22.57
CA GLY A 70 12.84 -7.73 23.64
C GLY A 70 12.43 -6.47 24.41
N ASN A 71 13.12 -6.23 25.53
CA ASN A 71 12.90 -5.08 26.41
C ASN A 71 14.11 -4.12 26.37
N ALA A 72 13.96 -2.93 26.94
CA ALA A 72 15.02 -1.91 26.92
C ALA A 72 16.31 -2.30 27.69
N ALA A 73 16.27 -3.36 28.50
CA ALA A 73 17.40 -3.90 29.26
C ALA A 73 18.18 -4.99 28.49
N ASP A 74 17.52 -5.81 27.65
CA ASP A 74 18.15 -6.93 26.92
C ASP A 74 18.48 -6.60 25.44
N GLY A 75 18.02 -5.45 24.95
CA GLY A 75 18.17 -5.03 23.56
C GLY A 75 16.98 -5.43 22.70
N PHE A 76 16.84 -4.77 21.55
CA PHE A 76 15.76 -5.05 20.59
C PHE A 76 16.31 -5.90 19.45
N GLU A 77 15.71 -7.06 19.23
CA GLU A 77 16.02 -7.94 18.11
C GLU A 77 14.90 -7.84 17.06
N PHE A 78 15.29 -7.73 15.78
CA PHE A 78 14.33 -7.68 14.69
C PHE A 78 13.92 -9.10 14.28
N ILE A 79 12.64 -9.39 14.37
CA ILE A 79 12.03 -10.62 13.88
C ILE A 79 11.69 -10.45 12.40
N PRO A 80 12.15 -11.36 11.51
CA PRO A 80 11.77 -11.33 10.10
C PRO A 80 10.25 -11.33 9.90
N PHE A 81 9.78 -10.65 8.85
CA PHE A 81 8.35 -10.59 8.55
C PHE A 81 7.74 -11.99 8.37
N SER A 82 6.57 -12.17 8.98
CA SER A 82 5.75 -13.36 8.78
C SER A 82 5.25 -13.43 7.33
N ASP A 83 4.80 -14.61 6.90
CA ASP A 83 4.26 -14.77 5.55
C ASP A 83 2.98 -13.95 5.33
N GLY A 84 2.19 -13.71 6.38
CA GLY A 84 1.04 -12.80 6.33
C GLY A 84 1.44 -11.35 6.06
N GLN A 85 2.52 -10.87 6.69
CA GLN A 85 3.05 -9.53 6.47
C GLN A 85 3.67 -9.37 5.07
N LYS A 86 4.39 -10.40 4.58
CA LYS A 86 4.88 -10.43 3.18
C LYS A 86 3.72 -10.39 2.18
N LEU A 87 2.67 -11.18 2.42
CA LEU A 87 1.45 -11.17 1.62
C LEU A 87 0.78 -9.80 1.63
N ARG A 88 0.72 -9.13 2.79
CA ARG A 88 0.21 -7.76 2.91
C ARG A 88 0.96 -6.83 1.97
N ILE A 89 2.30 -6.81 2.01
CA ILE A 89 3.12 -5.98 1.10
C ILE A 89 2.80 -6.28 -0.37
N ALA A 90 2.72 -7.56 -0.75
CA ALA A 90 2.40 -7.95 -2.12
C ALA A 90 1.00 -7.46 -2.56
N CYS A 91 0.01 -7.55 -1.66
CA CYS A 91 -1.34 -7.03 -1.90
C CYS A 91 -1.34 -5.50 -2.03
N GLN A 92 -0.57 -4.74 -1.24
CA GLN A 92 -0.47 -3.28 -1.37
C GLN A 92 -0.04 -2.89 -2.79
N VAL A 93 1.01 -3.54 -3.31
CA VAL A 93 1.49 -3.37 -4.69
C VAL A 93 0.37 -3.69 -5.69
N PHE A 94 -0.31 -4.81 -5.51
CA PHE A 94 -1.39 -5.23 -6.39
C PHE A 94 -2.55 -4.21 -6.41
N PHE A 95 -3.01 -3.74 -5.25
CA PHE A 95 -4.09 -2.76 -5.14
C PHE A 95 -3.76 -1.41 -5.78
N ILE A 96 -2.48 -1.00 -5.80
CA ILE A 96 -2.07 0.22 -6.51
C ILE A 96 -2.31 0.11 -8.02
N PHE A 97 -2.02 -1.05 -8.62
CA PHE A 97 -2.05 -1.26 -10.07
C PHE A 97 -3.37 -1.86 -10.60
N ILE A 98 -4.22 -2.42 -9.73
CA ILE A 98 -5.54 -2.95 -10.09
C ILE A 98 -6.32 -2.02 -11.04
N PRO A 99 -6.45 -0.71 -10.77
CA PRO A 99 -7.22 0.18 -11.64
C PRO A 99 -6.69 0.23 -13.08
N GLU A 100 -5.37 0.22 -13.27
CA GLU A 100 -4.72 0.21 -14.58
C GLU A 100 -4.87 -1.14 -15.29
N ILE A 101 -4.77 -2.25 -14.56
CA ILE A 101 -4.97 -3.59 -15.12
C ILE A 101 -6.38 -3.71 -15.70
N PHE A 102 -7.40 -3.35 -14.92
CA PHE A 102 -8.80 -3.38 -15.39
C PHE A 102 -9.05 -2.40 -16.53
N GLN A 103 -8.44 -1.22 -16.50
CA GLN A 103 -8.54 -0.29 -17.62
C GLN A 103 -7.89 -0.84 -18.89
N GLY A 104 -6.73 -1.50 -18.77
CA GLY A 104 -6.04 -2.13 -19.88
C GLY A 104 -6.87 -3.26 -20.50
N ILE A 105 -7.48 -4.09 -19.65
CA ILE A 105 -8.37 -5.18 -20.08
C ILE A 105 -9.60 -4.61 -20.78
N SER A 106 -10.33 -3.67 -20.16
CA SER A 106 -11.54 -3.04 -20.72
C SER A 106 -11.31 -2.47 -22.13
N LYS A 107 -10.15 -1.83 -22.36
CA LYS A 107 -9.79 -1.34 -23.69
C LYS A 107 -9.55 -2.45 -24.70
N ARG A 108 -8.90 -3.55 -24.31
CA ARG A 108 -8.64 -4.69 -25.21
C ARG A 108 -9.92 -5.40 -25.63
N ILE A 109 -10.87 -5.53 -24.72
CA ILE A 109 -12.16 -6.19 -24.97
C ILE A 109 -13.25 -5.24 -25.51
N ASN A 110 -12.91 -3.96 -25.73
CA ASN A 110 -13.81 -2.90 -26.20
C ASN A 110 -15.10 -2.74 -25.38
N VAL A 111 -15.06 -3.10 -24.10
CA VAL A 111 -16.16 -2.93 -23.15
C VAL A 111 -16.02 -1.56 -22.52
N GLY A 112 -17.13 -0.83 -22.41
CA GLY A 112 -17.18 0.47 -21.74
C GLY A 112 -16.74 0.42 -20.27
N THR A 113 -16.84 1.55 -19.58
CA THR A 113 -16.36 1.71 -18.21
C THR A 113 -16.94 0.64 -17.26
N ILE A 114 -16.05 -0.10 -16.58
CA ILE A 114 -16.41 -1.16 -15.63
C ILE A 114 -17.08 -0.53 -14.40
N LYS A 115 -18.41 -0.50 -14.38
CA LYS A 115 -19.20 0.16 -13.32
C LYS A 115 -19.02 -0.50 -11.95
N TRP A 116 -18.86 -1.83 -11.89
CA TRP A 116 -18.68 -2.58 -10.64
C TRP A 116 -17.36 -2.26 -9.92
N LEU A 117 -16.32 -1.89 -10.67
CA LEU A 117 -15.01 -1.51 -10.12
C LEU A 117 -15.12 -0.33 -9.15
N LEU A 118 -16.13 0.53 -9.35
CA LEU A 118 -16.47 1.64 -8.47
C LEU A 118 -16.60 1.23 -7.00
N TRP A 119 -17.25 0.10 -6.76
CA TRP A 119 -17.61 -0.37 -5.42
C TRP A 119 -16.68 -1.48 -4.96
N ILE A 120 -16.29 -2.39 -5.86
CA ILE A 120 -15.41 -3.51 -5.52
C ILE A 120 -14.03 -3.03 -5.08
N TYR A 121 -13.49 -1.99 -5.72
CA TYR A 121 -12.15 -1.50 -5.37
C TYR A 121 -12.05 -0.94 -3.95
N PRO A 122 -12.86 0.06 -3.52
CA PRO A 122 -12.81 0.57 -2.15
C PRO A 122 -13.17 -0.50 -1.12
N VAL A 123 -14.16 -1.36 -1.40
CA VAL A 123 -14.51 -2.48 -0.50
C VAL A 123 -13.33 -3.45 -0.37
N GLY A 124 -12.66 -3.78 -1.47
CA GLY A 124 -11.48 -4.62 -1.48
C GLY A 124 -10.35 -4.05 -0.63
N ILE A 125 -10.11 -2.74 -0.69
CA ILE A 125 -9.13 -2.05 0.18
C ILE A 125 -9.49 -2.22 1.66
N ILE A 126 -10.75 -2.01 2.02
CA ILE A 126 -11.22 -2.13 3.42
C ILE A 126 -11.04 -3.57 3.92
N VAL A 127 -11.50 -4.55 3.15
CA VAL A 127 -11.37 -5.97 3.49
C VAL A 127 -9.90 -6.37 3.61
N PHE A 128 -9.04 -5.88 2.72
CA PHE A 128 -7.60 -6.08 2.76
C PHE A 128 -6.98 -5.59 4.07
N HIS A 129 -7.35 -4.40 4.56
CA HIS A 129 -6.81 -3.86 5.81
C HIS A 129 -7.36 -4.57 7.05
N LEU A 130 -8.59 -5.11 6.99
CA LEU A 130 -9.24 -5.79 8.11
C LEU A 130 -8.75 -7.24 8.28
N LEU A 131 -8.47 -7.95 7.19
CA LEU A 131 -8.21 -9.39 7.24
C LEU A 131 -6.73 -9.77 7.35
N LEU A 132 -5.82 -8.88 6.95
CA LEU A 132 -4.39 -9.20 6.97
C LEU A 132 -3.71 -8.67 8.23
N PRO A 133 -2.81 -9.48 8.84
CA PRO A 133 -2.09 -9.08 10.03
C PRO A 133 -1.25 -7.83 9.76
N LEU A 134 -1.15 -7.00 10.80
CA LEU A 134 -0.29 -5.82 10.81
C LEU A 134 1.15 -6.21 11.13
#